data_AF-A0A6M2D348-F1
#
_entry.id   AF-A0A6M2D348-F1
#
_cell.length_a   1.000
_cell.length_b   1.000
_cell.length_c   1.000
_cell.angle_alpha   90.00
_cell.angle_beta   90.00
_cell.angle_gamma   90.00
#
_symmetry.space_group_name_H-M   'P 1'
#
loop_
_entity.id
_entity.type
_entity.pdbx_description
1 polymer ?
#
loop_
_entity_poly.entity_id
_entity_poly.type
_entity_poly.pdbx_seq_one_letter_code
_entity_poly.pdbx_strand_id
1 'polypeptide(L)'
;MYAGGEGKDVLKRVKRMQVAPGAKSFFFKLYTGILSVRTFQADRSFYLPWGTNCLICQKPENMDHVFLHCWEGVYFWDVLQRIVQKELPLNSYGIRFLPIVDEEEMPFDLIMLCGLQCLWRAHMADFYRDQDAQPARMYFRECMVKFVELQKTQEILPEWLSRVEPLAALREF
;
A
#
# COMPACT_ATOMS: atom_id res chain seq x y z
N MET A 1 -2.17 3.09 -31.67
CA MET A 1 -1.60 1.73 -31.63
C MET A 1 -0.96 1.52 -30.27
N TYR A 2 -1.67 0.90 -29.33
CA TYR A 2 -1.22 0.74 -27.94
C TYR A 2 -0.57 -0.63 -27.78
N ALA A 3 0.73 -0.72 -28.08
CA ALA A 3 1.50 -1.96 -27.96
C ALA A 3 1.72 -2.33 -26.49
N GLY A 4 1.42 -3.59 -26.14
CA GLY A 4 1.48 -4.17 -24.80
C GLY A 4 2.90 -4.28 -24.27
N GLY A 5 3.19 -3.52 -23.23
CA GLY A 5 4.35 -3.74 -22.37
C GLY A 5 3.86 -4.15 -20.99
N GLU A 6 4.66 -4.93 -20.27
CA GLU A 6 4.40 -5.32 -18.88
C GLU A 6 4.08 -4.08 -18.03
N GLY A 7 2.97 -4.10 -17.29
CA GLY A 7 2.52 -2.99 -16.44
C GLY A 7 1.53 -2.00 -17.06
N LYS A 8 1.27 -2.02 -18.38
CA LYS A 8 0.27 -1.10 -19.00
C LYS A 8 -1.19 -1.40 -18.60
N ASP A 9 -1.47 -2.60 -18.12
CA ASP A 9 -2.80 -3.00 -17.65
C ASP A 9 -3.00 -2.83 -16.14
N VAL A 10 -2.03 -2.25 -15.41
CA VAL A 10 -2.12 -2.13 -13.94
C VAL A 10 -3.38 -1.40 -13.48
N LEU A 11 -3.76 -0.30 -14.14
CA LEU A 11 -5.00 0.42 -13.80
C LEU A 11 -6.25 -0.40 -14.09
N LYS A 12 -6.24 -1.25 -15.12
CA LYS A 12 -7.36 -2.18 -15.40
C LYS A 12 -7.43 -3.27 -14.34
N ARG A 13 -6.28 -3.81 -13.91
CA ARG A 13 -6.21 -4.81 -12.82
C ARG A 13 -6.74 -4.22 -11.52
N VAL A 14 -6.21 -3.07 -11.08
CA VAL A 14 -6.64 -2.36 -9.86
C VAL A 14 -8.13 -2.02 -9.91
N LYS A 15 -8.66 -1.66 -11.08
CA LYS A 15 -10.10 -1.44 -11.25
C LYS A 15 -10.94 -2.69 -10.94
N ARG A 16 -10.45 -3.89 -11.31
CA ARG A 16 -11.13 -5.17 -11.08
C ARG A 16 -10.95 -5.73 -9.68
N MET A 17 -9.89 -5.34 -8.96
CA MET A 17 -9.65 -5.77 -7.58
C MET A 17 -10.82 -5.46 -6.63
N GLN A 18 -11.10 -6.38 -5.71
CA GLN A 18 -12.08 -6.26 -4.63
C GLN A 18 -11.51 -5.46 -3.45
N VAL A 19 -11.10 -4.22 -3.71
CA VAL A 19 -10.60 -3.27 -2.70
C VAL A 19 -11.54 -2.09 -2.54
N ALA A 20 -11.44 -1.39 -1.41
CA ALA A 20 -12.22 -0.19 -1.15
C ALA A 20 -12.02 0.86 -2.27
N PRO A 21 -13.06 1.65 -2.63
CA PRO A 21 -12.93 2.70 -3.66
C PRO A 21 -11.81 3.70 -3.37
N GLY A 22 -11.57 4.01 -2.08
CA GLY A 22 -10.45 4.85 -1.65
C GLY A 22 -9.08 4.30 -2.03
N ALA A 23 -8.90 2.97 -2.05
CA ALA A 23 -7.67 2.30 -2.46
C ALA A 23 -7.37 2.53 -3.94
N LYS A 24 -8.40 2.47 -4.78
CA LYS A 24 -8.30 2.67 -6.24
C LYS A 24 -7.93 4.12 -6.55
N SER A 25 -8.60 5.07 -5.88
CA SER A 25 -8.29 6.50 -6.00
C SER A 25 -6.88 6.83 -5.50
N PHE A 26 -6.47 6.23 -4.37
CA PHE A 26 -5.11 6.33 -3.86
C PHE A 26 -4.09 5.82 -4.88
N PHE A 27 -4.29 4.61 -5.41
CA PHE A 27 -3.37 4.01 -6.36
C PHE A 27 -3.22 4.83 -7.64
N PHE A 28 -4.31 5.39 -8.15
CA PHE A 28 -4.25 6.29 -9.31
C PHE A 28 -3.36 7.51 -9.02
N LYS A 29 -3.44 8.09 -7.82
CA LYS A 29 -2.58 9.20 -7.41
C LYS A 29 -1.12 8.78 -7.26
N LEU A 30 -0.87 7.60 -6.71
CA LEU A 30 0.47 7.01 -6.60
C LEU A 30 1.09 6.79 -7.98
N TYR A 31 0.34 6.14 -8.88
CA TYR A 31 0.75 5.83 -10.25
C TYR A 31 1.10 7.08 -11.05
N THR A 32 0.28 8.14 -10.94
CA THR A 32 0.49 9.41 -11.64
C THR A 32 1.49 10.34 -10.95
N GLY A 33 2.02 9.94 -9.78
CA GLY A 33 2.98 10.73 -9.01
C GLY A 33 2.41 12.00 -8.40
N ILE A 34 1.09 12.05 -8.16
CA ILE A 34 0.38 13.22 -7.62
C ILE A 34 0.01 13.09 -6.14
N LEU A 35 0.61 12.14 -5.43
CA LEU A 35 0.46 12.07 -3.98
C LEU A 35 1.04 13.31 -3.32
N SER A 36 0.33 13.82 -2.32
CA SER A 36 0.67 15.05 -1.59
C SER A 36 1.80 14.84 -0.58
N VAL A 37 2.89 14.18 -0.98
CA VAL A 37 4.13 14.12 -0.18
C VAL A 37 4.71 15.52 -0.05
N ARG A 38 5.47 15.79 1.02
CA ARG A 38 5.99 17.15 1.27
C ARG A 38 6.83 17.71 0.12
N THR A 39 7.69 16.90 -0.49
CA THR A 39 8.50 17.35 -1.65
C THR A 39 7.61 17.81 -2.82
N PHE A 40 6.58 17.03 -3.16
CA PHE A 40 5.60 17.37 -4.19
C PHE A 40 4.79 18.65 -3.88
N GLN A 41 4.49 18.89 -2.60
CA GLN A 41 3.83 20.12 -2.14
C GLN A 41 4.76 21.33 -2.26
N ALA A 42 6.03 21.19 -1.84
CA ALA A 42 7.03 22.25 -1.97
C ALA A 42 7.28 22.64 -3.44
N ASP A 43 7.36 21.66 -4.34
CA ASP A 43 7.52 21.89 -5.78
C ASP A 43 6.37 22.72 -6.39
N ARG A 44 5.20 22.72 -5.74
CA ARG A 44 4.02 23.53 -6.11
C ARG A 44 3.86 24.80 -5.28
N SER A 45 4.91 25.17 -4.54
CA SER A 45 4.93 26.37 -3.70
C SER A 45 3.87 26.37 -2.59
N PHE A 46 3.43 25.20 -2.12
CA PHE A 46 2.63 25.10 -0.91
C PHE A 46 3.49 25.44 0.31
N TYR A 47 2.89 26.14 1.28
CA TYR A 47 3.54 26.43 2.55
C TYR A 47 3.62 25.17 3.43
N LEU A 48 4.84 24.81 3.84
CA LEU A 48 5.11 23.65 4.69
C LEU A 48 5.78 24.10 5.99
N PRO A 49 5.03 24.22 7.11
CA PRO A 49 5.57 24.77 8.35
C PRO A 49 6.72 23.95 8.95
N TRP A 50 6.78 22.66 8.63
CA TRP A 50 7.79 21.72 9.12
C TRP A 50 8.80 21.30 8.04
N GLY A 51 8.88 22.07 6.94
CA GLY A 51 9.77 21.81 5.81
C GLY A 51 9.42 20.54 5.02
N THR A 52 10.33 20.17 4.11
CA THR A 52 10.16 19.05 3.16
C THR A 52 10.57 17.68 3.70
N ASN A 53 11.14 17.65 4.90
CA ASN A 53 11.73 16.43 5.46
C ASN A 53 10.68 15.63 6.25
N CYS A 54 10.82 14.31 6.22
CA CYS A 54 10.08 13.40 7.08
C CYS A 54 10.41 13.72 8.55
N LEU A 55 9.39 13.75 9.40
CA LEU A 55 9.56 14.07 10.83
C LEU A 55 10.36 13.00 11.59
N ILE A 56 10.31 11.74 11.14
CA ILE A 56 10.97 10.61 11.77
C ILE A 56 12.41 10.49 11.27
N CYS A 57 12.59 10.39 9.96
CA CYS A 57 13.90 10.07 9.35
C CYS A 57 14.75 11.31 9.04
N GLN A 58 14.19 12.53 9.12
CA GLN A 58 14.88 13.79 8.81
C GLN A 58 15.49 13.87 7.39
N LYS A 59 14.98 13.06 6.45
CA LYS A 59 15.35 13.07 5.03
C LYS A 59 14.20 13.65 4.19
N PRO A 60 14.45 14.16 2.96
CA PRO A 60 13.39 14.65 2.08
C PRO A 60 12.28 13.60 1.91
N GLU A 61 11.04 14.01 2.17
CA GLU A 61 9.87 13.14 2.10
C GLU A 61 9.31 13.12 0.67
N ASN A 62 9.73 12.12 -0.09
CA ASN A 62 9.20 11.78 -1.40
C ASN A 62 8.45 10.44 -1.36
N MET A 63 7.84 10.02 -2.47
CA MET A 63 7.09 8.76 -2.52
C MET A 63 7.92 7.56 -2.10
N ASP A 64 9.14 7.44 -2.64
CA ASP A 64 10.02 6.31 -2.36
C ASP A 64 10.41 6.29 -0.88
N HIS A 65 10.65 7.44 -0.27
CA HIS A 65 10.86 7.54 1.18
C HIS A 65 9.65 7.01 1.93
N VAL A 66 8.46 7.59 1.74
CA VAL A 66 7.27 7.23 2.52
C VAL A 66 6.98 5.73 2.42
N PHE A 67 7.07 5.14 1.23
CA PHE A 67 6.69 3.75 1.03
C PHE A 67 7.83 2.74 1.25
N LEU A 68 9.09 3.09 1.02
CA LEU A 68 10.20 2.12 0.97
C LEU A 68 11.31 2.38 1.98
N HIS A 69 11.54 3.62 2.39
CA HIS A 69 12.72 3.98 3.19
C HIS A 69 12.41 4.58 4.56
N CYS A 70 11.16 4.95 4.81
CA CYS A 70 10.71 5.33 6.14
C CYS A 70 10.76 4.10 7.06
N TRP A 71 11.09 4.29 8.33
CA TRP A 71 11.14 3.20 9.32
C TRP A 71 9.84 2.40 9.37
N GLU A 72 8.69 3.07 9.29
CA GLU A 72 7.39 2.40 9.28
C GLU A 72 7.21 1.53 8.03
N GLY A 73 7.58 2.04 6.85
CA GLY A 73 7.53 1.29 5.59
C GLY A 73 8.45 0.07 5.61
N VAL A 74 9.71 0.25 5.98
CA VAL A 74 10.71 -0.83 6.04
C VAL A 74 10.24 -1.96 6.96
N TYR A 75 9.80 -1.61 8.17
CA TYR A 75 9.34 -2.60 9.14
C TYR A 75 8.05 -3.30 8.69
N PHE A 76 7.09 -2.54 8.15
CA PHE A 76 5.84 -3.09 7.65
C PHE A 76 6.07 -4.13 6.55
N TRP A 77 6.90 -3.79 5.57
CA TRP A 77 7.16 -4.69 4.45
C TRP A 77 7.94 -5.94 4.86
N ASP A 78 8.95 -5.82 5.72
CA ASP A 78 9.73 -6.97 6.22
C ASP A 78 8.81 -7.98 6.94
N VAL A 79 7.93 -7.50 7.82
CA VAL A 79 6.95 -8.35 8.50
C VAL A 79 5.97 -8.97 7.50
N LEU A 80 5.44 -8.17 6.57
CA LEU A 80 4.46 -8.66 5.60
C LEU A 80 5.05 -9.77 4.71
N GLN A 81 6.23 -9.54 4.13
CA GLN A 81 6.91 -10.50 3.26
C GLN A 81 7.21 -11.83 3.96
N ARG A 82 7.57 -11.80 5.26
CA ARG A 82 7.78 -13.01 6.07
C ARG A 82 6.49 -13.80 6.27
N ILE A 83 5.36 -13.11 6.46
CA ILE A 83 4.06 -13.78 6.67
C ILE A 83 3.56 -14.39 5.37
N VAL A 84 3.62 -13.64 4.25
CA VAL A 84 3.14 -14.13 2.95
C VAL A 84 4.14 -15.07 2.25
N GLN A 85 5.37 -15.16 2.78
CA GLN A 85 6.48 -15.96 2.22
C GLN A 85 6.76 -15.63 0.74
N LYS A 86 6.68 -14.35 0.38
CA LYS A 86 6.86 -13.86 -0.99
C LYS A 86 7.72 -12.62 -1.02
N GLU A 87 8.66 -12.59 -1.97
CA GLU A 87 9.41 -11.38 -2.27
C GLU A 87 8.55 -10.41 -3.09
N LEU A 88 8.20 -9.27 -2.49
CA LEU A 88 7.45 -8.22 -3.16
C LEU A 88 8.42 -7.27 -3.89
N PRO A 89 8.02 -6.69 -5.04
CA PRO A 89 8.87 -5.77 -5.78
C PRO A 89 8.93 -4.39 -5.09
N LEU A 90 9.70 -4.28 -4.00
CA LEU A 90 9.83 -3.08 -3.18
C LEU A 90 10.87 -2.10 -3.74
N ASN A 91 10.56 -1.54 -4.90
CA ASN A 91 11.32 -0.46 -5.53
C ASN A 91 10.37 0.56 -6.17
N SER A 92 10.91 1.69 -6.62
CA SER A 92 10.11 2.80 -7.17
C SER A 92 9.23 2.37 -8.37
N TYR A 93 9.69 1.41 -9.16
CA TYR A 93 8.90 0.82 -10.25
C TYR A 93 7.81 -0.10 -9.69
N GLY A 94 8.15 -0.98 -8.76
CA GLY A 94 7.25 -1.99 -8.22
C GLY A 94 6.06 -1.40 -7.48
N ILE A 95 6.26 -0.35 -6.68
CA ILE A 95 5.15 0.34 -5.99
C ILE A 95 4.20 1.08 -6.95
N ARG A 96 4.68 1.46 -8.14
CA ARG A 96 3.87 2.17 -9.14
C ARG A 96 3.16 1.22 -10.09
N PHE A 97 3.79 0.13 -10.49
CA PHE A 97 3.28 -0.74 -11.56
C PHE A 97 2.77 -2.10 -11.08
N LEU A 98 3.02 -2.46 -9.81
CA LEU A 98 2.67 -3.76 -9.22
C LEU A 98 3.00 -4.92 -10.19
N PRO A 99 4.27 -5.09 -10.62
CA PRO A 99 4.68 -6.14 -11.55
C PRO A 99 4.75 -7.50 -10.84
N ILE A 100 3.69 -7.85 -10.12
CA ILE A 100 3.57 -9.14 -9.46
C ILE A 100 2.88 -10.08 -10.42
N VAL A 101 3.49 -11.25 -10.61
CA VAL A 101 2.87 -12.38 -11.27
C VAL A 101 2.11 -13.12 -10.17
N ASP A 102 0.80 -13.25 -10.34
CA ASP A 102 -0.01 -14.04 -9.41
C ASP A 102 0.39 -15.51 -9.56
N GLU A 103 1.12 -16.01 -8.57
CA GLU A 103 1.43 -17.43 -8.42
C GLU A 103 0.29 -18.08 -7.62
N GLU A 104 -0.18 -19.26 -8.06
CA GLU A 104 -1.18 -20.05 -7.34
C GLU A 104 -2.51 -19.29 -7.10
N GLU A 105 -2.87 -18.38 -8.02
CA GLU A 105 -4.07 -17.53 -7.94
C GLU A 105 -4.13 -16.61 -6.70
N MET A 106 -3.01 -16.51 -5.95
CA MET A 106 -2.95 -15.70 -4.74
C MET A 106 -2.90 -14.21 -5.09
N PRO A 107 -3.76 -13.36 -4.50
CA PRO A 107 -3.90 -11.96 -4.89
C PRO A 107 -2.82 -11.07 -4.25
N PHE A 108 -1.55 -11.35 -4.55
CA PHE A 108 -0.41 -10.63 -3.99
C PHE A 108 -0.39 -9.15 -4.40
N ASP A 109 -0.85 -8.84 -5.61
CA ASP A 109 -0.96 -7.46 -6.09
C ASP A 109 -1.99 -6.65 -5.28
N LEU A 110 -3.10 -7.27 -4.88
CA LEU A 110 -4.11 -6.71 -3.98
C LEU A 110 -3.53 -6.52 -2.58
N ILE A 111 -2.84 -7.52 -2.03
CA ILE A 111 -2.20 -7.45 -0.72
C ILE A 111 -1.19 -6.29 -0.68
N MET A 112 -0.34 -6.19 -1.71
CA MET A 112 0.63 -5.10 -1.84
C MET A 112 -0.07 -3.73 -1.97
N LEU A 113 -1.13 -3.64 -2.77
CA LEU A 113 -1.92 -2.41 -2.90
C LEU A 113 -2.54 -1.98 -1.56
N CYS A 114 -3.13 -2.91 -0.81
CA CYS A 114 -3.66 -2.64 0.51
C CYS A 114 -2.57 -2.17 1.47
N GLY A 115 -1.38 -2.78 1.42
CA GLY A 115 -0.21 -2.35 2.20
C GLY A 115 0.21 -0.91 1.89
N LEU A 116 0.35 -0.57 0.60
CA LEU A 116 0.67 0.79 0.16
C LEU A 116 -0.37 1.81 0.64
N GLN A 117 -1.66 1.49 0.52
CA GLN A 117 -2.73 2.37 0.97
C GLN A 117 -2.68 2.57 2.49
N CYS A 118 -2.41 1.51 3.26
CA CYS A 118 -2.37 1.59 4.73
C CYS A 118 -1.16 2.38 5.23
N LEU A 119 0.00 2.22 4.58
CA LEU A 119 1.17 3.08 4.83
C LEU A 119 0.86 4.54 4.55
N TRP A 120 0.20 4.83 3.42
CA TRP A 120 -0.20 6.20 3.12
C TRP A 120 -1.20 6.76 4.14
N ARG A 121 -2.16 5.95 4.58
CA ARG A 121 -3.16 6.35 5.58
C ARG A 121 -2.50 6.68 6.93
N ALA A 122 -1.57 5.84 7.40
CA ALA A 122 -0.81 6.10 8.61
C ALA A 122 0.02 7.38 8.50
N HIS A 123 0.77 7.52 7.40
CA HIS A 123 1.57 8.73 7.13
C HIS A 123 0.73 10.01 7.16
N MET A 124 -0.46 9.98 6.55
CA MET A 124 -1.35 11.14 6.53
C MET A 124 -2.00 11.42 7.88
N ALA A 125 -2.35 10.38 8.65
CA ALA A 125 -2.88 10.54 10.01
C ALA A 125 -1.86 11.23 10.92
N ASP A 126 -0.59 10.82 10.84
CA ASP A 126 0.51 11.47 11.56
C ASP A 126 0.74 12.91 11.08
N PHE A 127 0.66 13.15 9.76
CA PHE A 127 0.82 14.49 9.19
C PHE A 127 -0.26 15.47 9.69
N TYR A 128 -1.52 15.02 9.73
CA TYR A 128 -2.65 15.84 10.21
C TYR A 128 -2.81 15.84 11.74
N ARG A 129 -2.02 15.03 12.46
CA ARG A 129 -2.15 14.80 13.90
C ARG A 129 -3.57 14.36 14.28
N ASP A 130 -4.08 13.37 13.54
CA ASP A 130 -5.37 12.76 13.85
C ASP A 130 -5.33 12.13 15.25
N GLN A 131 -6.37 12.36 16.06
CA GLN A 131 -6.42 11.85 17.45
C GLN A 131 -6.44 10.31 17.51
N ASP A 132 -6.99 9.69 16.47
CA ASP A 132 -7.09 8.24 16.33
C ASP A 132 -6.06 7.68 15.33
N ALA A 133 -4.91 8.37 15.17
CA ALA A 133 -3.83 7.89 14.32
C ALA A 133 -3.36 6.51 14.78
N GLN A 134 -3.33 5.56 13.85
CA GLN A 134 -2.89 4.20 14.09
C GLN A 134 -1.70 3.87 13.17
N PRO A 135 -0.78 2.99 13.61
CA PRO A 135 0.27 2.49 12.73
C PRO A 135 -0.30 1.75 11.52
N ALA A 136 0.43 1.75 10.40
CA ALA A 136 0.01 1.14 9.13
C ALA A 136 -0.44 -0.32 9.28
N ARG A 137 0.18 -1.09 10.18
CA ARG A 137 -0.19 -2.48 10.50
C ARG A 137 -1.63 -2.63 10.98
N MET A 138 -2.15 -1.68 11.76
CA MET A 138 -3.52 -1.75 12.30
C MET A 138 -4.53 -1.47 11.20
N TYR A 139 -4.30 -0.44 10.38
CA TYR A 139 -5.12 -0.19 9.19
C TYR A 139 -5.08 -1.36 8.20
N PHE A 140 -3.92 -1.99 8.04
CA PHE A 140 -3.77 -3.15 7.17
C PHE A 140 -4.52 -4.36 7.70
N ARG A 141 -4.44 -4.64 9.01
CA ARG A 141 -5.22 -5.69 9.66
C ARG A 141 -6.72 -5.50 9.43
N GLU A 142 -7.25 -4.29 9.67
CA GLU A 142 -8.66 -3.98 9.40
C GLU A 142 -9.04 -4.22 7.94
N CYS A 143 -8.15 -3.84 7.02
CA CYS A 143 -8.34 -4.06 5.59
C CYS A 143 -8.40 -5.56 5.25
N MET A 144 -7.49 -6.36 5.83
CA MET A 144 -7.42 -7.80 5.61
C MET A 144 -8.58 -8.56 6.26
N VAL A 145 -9.04 -8.15 7.45
CA VAL A 145 -10.25 -8.70 8.07
C VAL A 145 -11.45 -8.53 7.12
N LYS A 146 -11.68 -7.30 6.62
CA LYS A 146 -12.78 -7.04 5.68
C LYS A 146 -12.64 -7.85 4.41
N PHE A 147 -11.42 -7.97 3.88
CA PHE A 147 -11.16 -8.75 2.66
C PHE A 147 -11.45 -10.25 2.86
N VAL A 148 -10.93 -10.84 3.95
CA VAL A 148 -11.16 -12.25 4.30
C VAL A 148 -12.64 -12.54 4.50
N GLU A 149 -13.37 -11.70 5.25
CA GLU A 149 -14.81 -11.87 5.45
C GLU A 149 -15.58 -11.78 4.13
N LEU A 150 -15.19 -10.89 3.21
CA LEU A 150 -15.77 -10.85 1.87
C LEU A 150 -15.51 -12.14 1.08
N GLN A 151 -14.31 -12.72 1.14
CA GLN A 151 -14.03 -14.00 0.47
C GLN A 151 -14.88 -15.14 1.04
N LYS A 152 -15.12 -15.14 2.36
CA LYS A 152 -15.94 -16.15 3.05
C LYS A 152 -17.42 -16.14 2.63
N THR A 153 -17.91 -15.04 2.05
CA THR A 153 -19.28 -14.96 1.51
C THR A 153 -19.46 -15.59 0.12
N GLN A 154 -18.37 -15.98 -0.55
CA GLN A 154 -18.44 -16.62 -1.86
C GLN A 154 -18.89 -18.08 -1.73
N GLU A 155 -19.59 -18.59 -2.76
CA GLU A 155 -20.08 -19.98 -2.77
C GLU A 155 -18.94 -21.00 -2.76
N ILE A 156 -17.79 -20.65 -3.35
CA ILE A 156 -16.58 -21.46 -3.41
C ILE A 156 -15.47 -20.69 -2.71
N LEU A 157 -14.88 -21.30 -1.67
CA LEU A 157 -13.79 -20.69 -0.93
C LEU A 157 -12.47 -20.87 -1.70
N PRO A 158 -11.68 -19.79 -1.90
CA PRO A 158 -10.38 -19.92 -2.53
C PRO A 158 -9.40 -20.73 -1.67
N GLU A 159 -8.61 -21.62 -2.30
CA GLU A 159 -7.61 -22.44 -1.59
C GLU A 159 -6.56 -21.60 -0.85
N TRP A 160 -6.19 -20.46 -1.45
CA TRP A 160 -5.24 -19.52 -0.87
C TRP A 160 -5.78 -18.73 0.34
N LEU A 161 -7.08 -18.81 0.66
CA LEU A 161 -7.70 -18.04 1.75
C LEU A 161 -6.99 -18.30 3.09
N SER A 162 -6.69 -19.57 3.38
CA SER A 162 -5.98 -19.99 4.59
C SER A 162 -4.61 -19.33 4.78
N ARG A 163 -3.96 -18.92 3.68
CA ARG A 163 -2.67 -18.21 3.69
C ARG A 163 -2.82 -16.71 3.96
N VAL A 164 -3.99 -16.14 3.70
CA VAL A 164 -4.31 -14.72 3.91
C VAL A 164 -4.89 -14.47 5.30
N GLU A 165 -5.59 -15.45 5.89
CA GLU A 165 -6.14 -15.35 7.25
C GLU A 165 -5.14 -14.91 8.33
N PRO A 166 -3.86 -15.35 8.33
CA PRO A 166 -2.86 -14.85 9.28
C PRO A 166 -2.65 -13.33 9.22
N LEU A 167 -2.87 -12.70 8.05
CA LEU A 167 -2.77 -11.24 7.89
C LEU A 167 -3.90 -10.50 8.62
N ALA A 168 -5.07 -11.12 8.75
CA ALA A 168 -6.18 -10.58 9.54
C ALA A 168 -5.94 -10.71 11.06
N ALA A 169 -5.03 -11.59 11.46
CA ALA A 169 -4.66 -11.86 12.85
C ALA A 169 -3.36 -11.17 13.32
N LEU A 170 -2.83 -10.22 12.54
CA LEU A 170 -1.65 -9.42 12.92
C LEU A 170 -1.82 -8.83 14.33
N ARG A 171 -0.91 -9.19 15.25
CA ARG A 171 -0.93 -8.71 16.63
C ARG A 171 -0.41 -7.27 16.73
N GLU A 172 -0.84 -6.57 17.77
CA GLU A 172 -0.15 -5.39 18.27
C GLU A 172 1.21 -5.84 18.81
N PHE A 173 2.29 -5.36 18.20
CA PHE A 173 3.64 -5.42 18.76
C PHE A 173 3.90 -4.12 19.51
#